data_AF-A0A2A5QP46-F1
#
_entry.id   AF-A0A2A5QP46-F1
#
_cell.length_a   1.000
_cell.length_b   1.000
_cell.length_c   1.000
_cell.angle_alpha   90.00
_cell.angle_beta   90.00
_cell.angle_gamma   90.00
#
_symmetry.space_group_name_H-M   'P 1'
#
loop_
_entity.id
_entity.type
_entity.pdbx_description
1 polymer ?
#
loop_
_entity_poly.entity_id
_entity_poly.type
_entity_poly.pdbx_seq_one_letter_code
_entity_poly.pdbx_strand_id
1 'polypeptide(L)'
;MFDVLERCEVAVEPDATAARIREYARQNPDVRKDEYRNPDHDGTVYGACYALNEAYWNAAGGKNADLGIYCLSWADIYDHAGGTHWYLRDETTGQWIDLSIEQPSEGATIPYEHGRKRAWMYGYDPADRTKRILEALELEVSES
;
A
#
# COMPACT_ATOMS: atom_id res chain seq x y z
N MET A 1 -7.96 4.91 -34.52
CA MET A 1 -6.87 5.58 -33.80
C MET A 1 -7.28 5.50 -32.34
N PHE A 2 -6.95 4.38 -31.68
CA PHE A 2 -7.30 4.17 -30.28
C PHE A 2 -6.37 5.01 -29.42
N ASP A 3 -6.99 5.68 -28.47
CA ASP A 3 -6.39 6.71 -27.65
C ASP A 3 -5.17 6.19 -26.89
N VAL A 4 -4.28 7.14 -26.63
CA VAL A 4 -3.01 6.98 -25.94
C VAL A 4 -3.27 6.29 -24.60
N LEU A 5 -2.58 5.16 -24.36
CA LEU A 5 -2.25 4.59 -23.05
C LEU A 5 -2.89 5.37 -21.90
N GLU A 6 -4.08 4.95 -21.46
CA GLU A 6 -4.59 5.32 -20.14
C GLU A 6 -3.55 4.79 -19.15
N ARG A 7 -2.58 5.64 -18.83
CA ARG A 7 -1.61 5.37 -17.78
C ARG A 7 -2.46 5.16 -16.55
N CYS A 8 -2.41 3.96 -15.96
CA CYS A 8 -2.90 3.76 -14.61
C CYS A 8 -2.16 4.76 -13.72
N GLU A 9 -2.76 5.92 -13.48
CA GLU A 9 -2.19 6.97 -12.65
C GLU A 9 -2.41 6.53 -11.21
N VAL A 10 -1.43 5.80 -10.69
CA VAL A 10 -1.43 5.38 -9.29
C VAL A 10 -1.21 6.59 -8.39
N ALA A 11 -2.07 6.74 -7.39
CA ALA A 11 -1.86 7.71 -6.33
C ALA A 11 -0.94 7.11 -5.26
N VAL A 12 0.18 7.77 -4.99
CA VAL A 12 1.10 7.38 -3.90
C VAL A 12 0.82 8.17 -2.63
N GLU A 13 0.30 9.39 -2.77
CA GLU A 13 -0.08 10.32 -1.71
C GLU A 13 -1.43 10.97 -2.09
N PRO A 14 -2.55 10.20 -2.07
CA PRO A 14 -3.87 10.73 -2.42
C PRO A 14 -4.32 11.89 -1.52
N ASP A 15 -3.82 11.96 -0.29
CA ASP A 15 -4.11 13.03 0.66
C ASP A 15 -2.97 13.22 1.68
N ALA A 16 -3.18 14.14 2.63
CA ALA A 16 -2.22 14.44 3.69
C ALA A 16 -2.00 13.27 4.67
N THR A 17 -2.98 12.38 4.85
CA THR A 17 -2.85 11.20 5.71
C THR A 17 -1.86 10.22 5.07
N ALA A 18 -2.01 9.94 3.78
CA ALA A 18 -1.08 9.09 3.04
C ALA A 18 0.35 9.66 3.05
N ALA A 19 0.50 10.97 2.86
CA ALA A 19 1.81 11.64 2.94
C ALA A 19 2.47 11.48 4.33
N ARG A 20 1.70 11.63 5.42
CA ARG A 20 2.19 11.43 6.79
C ARG A 20 2.61 9.98 7.07
N ILE A 21 1.84 9.01 6.59
CA ILE A 21 2.15 7.57 6.72
C ILE A 21 3.46 7.24 6.01
N ARG A 22 3.66 7.76 4.80
CA ARG A 22 4.89 7.54 4.02
C ARG A 22 6.10 8.16 4.69
N GLU A 23 5.98 9.40 5.15
CA GLU A 23 7.07 10.08 5.85
C GLU A 23 7.47 9.33 7.13
N TYR A 24 6.48 8.86 7.90
CA TYR A 24 6.75 8.03 9.07
C TYR A 24 7.55 6.77 8.70
N ALA A 25 7.19 6.09 7.62
CA ALA A 25 7.89 4.88 7.17
C ALA A 25 9.36 5.13 6.78
N ARG A 26 9.63 6.27 6.12
CA ARG A 26 11.00 6.67 5.75
C ARG A 26 11.88 6.88 6.99
N GLN A 27 11.30 7.41 8.06
CA GLN A 27 11.99 7.67 9.33
C GLN A 27 12.05 6.45 10.25
N ASN A 28 11.18 5.44 10.04
CA ASN A 28 11.01 4.28 10.91
C ASN A 28 11.15 2.98 10.09
N PRO A 29 12.40 2.55 9.79
CA PRO A 29 12.67 1.44 8.89
C PRO A 29 12.14 0.09 9.40
N ASP A 30 11.83 -0.05 10.69
CA ASP A 30 11.30 -1.26 11.32
C ASP A 30 9.81 -1.53 11.02
N VAL A 31 9.13 -0.60 10.34
CA VAL A 31 7.82 -0.85 9.70
C VAL A 31 7.94 -1.89 8.56
N ARG A 32 9.13 -2.06 8.00
CA ARG A 32 9.43 -3.11 7.01
C ARG A 32 9.62 -4.45 7.71
N LYS A 33 9.20 -5.54 7.05
CA LYS A 33 9.56 -6.88 7.55
C LYS A 33 11.07 -7.09 7.45
N ASP A 34 11.61 -7.91 8.35
CA ASP A 34 13.05 -8.20 8.39
C ASP A 34 13.57 -8.80 7.07
N GLU A 35 12.75 -9.57 6.35
CA GLU A 35 13.09 -10.12 5.02
C GLU A 35 13.31 -9.04 3.94
N TYR A 36 12.78 -7.83 4.14
CA TYR A 36 12.95 -6.67 3.26
C TYR A 36 13.90 -5.62 3.84
N ARG A 37 14.54 -5.91 4.98
CA ARG A 37 15.46 -4.98 5.64
C ARG A 37 16.78 -4.94 4.87
N ASN A 38 16.99 -3.86 4.15
CA ASN A 38 18.24 -3.54 3.48
C ASN A 38 18.63 -2.08 3.80
N PRO A 39 19.82 -1.81 4.36
CA PRO A 39 20.30 -0.45 4.60
C PRO A 39 20.31 0.44 3.36
N ASP A 40 20.46 -0.13 2.16
CA ASP A 40 20.39 0.63 0.89
C ASP A 40 18.99 1.20 0.61
N HIS A 41 17.97 0.76 1.36
CA HIS A 41 16.60 1.22 1.28
C HIS A 41 16.19 2.04 2.52
N ASP A 42 17.12 2.43 3.39
CA ASP A 42 16.83 3.35 4.48
C ASP A 42 16.45 4.73 3.95
N GLY A 43 15.45 5.37 4.59
CA GLY A 43 14.84 6.60 4.08
C GLY A 43 13.83 6.39 2.93
N THR A 44 13.50 5.14 2.57
CA THR A 44 12.51 4.81 1.53
C THR A 44 11.29 4.09 2.10
N VAL A 45 10.22 3.99 1.30
CA VAL A 45 9.00 3.21 1.60
C VAL A 45 9.06 1.76 1.10
N TYR A 46 10.19 1.34 0.51
CA TYR A 46 10.35 0.03 -0.13
C TYR A 46 10.06 -1.14 0.82
N GLY A 47 9.28 -2.13 0.38
CA GLY A 47 9.00 -3.34 1.18
C GLY A 47 8.06 -3.11 2.37
N ALA A 48 7.46 -1.92 2.50
CA ALA A 48 6.45 -1.61 3.52
C ALA A 48 4.99 -1.73 3.02
N CYS A 49 4.78 -2.29 1.81
CA CYS A 49 3.49 -2.31 1.11
C CYS A 49 2.29 -2.74 1.96
N TYR A 50 2.45 -3.80 2.75
CA TYR A 50 1.38 -4.26 3.63
C TYR A 50 1.05 -3.22 4.72
N ALA A 51 2.04 -2.75 5.46
CA ALA A 51 1.81 -1.91 6.64
C ALA A 51 1.30 -0.51 6.25
N LEU A 52 1.82 0.08 5.16
CA LEU A 52 1.40 1.41 4.74
C LEU A 52 -0.01 1.42 4.19
N ASN A 53 -0.34 0.46 3.32
CA ASN A 53 -1.67 0.40 2.72
C ASN A 53 -2.74 -0.05 3.75
N GLU A 54 -2.40 -0.93 4.69
CA GLU A 54 -3.32 -1.27 5.81
C GLU A 54 -3.53 -0.07 6.75
N ALA A 55 -2.48 0.73 7.03
CA ALA A 55 -2.60 1.92 7.86
C ALA A 55 -3.52 2.95 7.21
N TYR A 56 -3.30 3.23 5.92
CA TYR A 56 -4.12 4.18 5.19
C TYR A 56 -5.57 3.71 5.06
N TRP A 57 -5.81 2.42 4.77
CA TRP A 57 -7.16 1.86 4.73
C TRP A 57 -7.91 2.04 6.06
N ASN A 58 -7.24 1.80 7.19
CA ASN A 58 -7.83 2.02 8.51
C ASN A 58 -8.14 3.50 8.78
N ALA A 59 -7.16 4.38 8.49
CA ALA A 59 -7.30 5.83 8.69
C ALA A 59 -8.35 6.48 7.76
N ALA A 60 -8.62 5.87 6.61
CA ALA A 60 -9.64 6.31 5.66
C ALA A 60 -11.07 5.87 6.05
N GLY A 61 -11.25 5.17 7.17
CA GLY A 61 -12.56 4.68 7.63
C GLY A 61 -12.73 3.16 7.56
N GLY A 62 -11.68 2.41 7.23
CA GLY A 62 -11.67 0.96 7.23
C GLY A 62 -12.77 0.37 6.35
N LYS A 63 -13.65 -0.45 6.93
CA LYS A 63 -14.76 -1.08 6.21
C LYS A 63 -15.78 -0.09 5.65
N ASN A 64 -15.82 1.12 6.21
CA ASN A 64 -16.70 2.18 5.78
C ASN A 64 -16.07 3.04 4.67
N ALA A 65 -14.79 2.79 4.35
CA ALA A 65 -14.12 3.44 3.23
C ALA A 65 -14.46 2.71 1.92
N ASP A 66 -14.63 3.46 0.84
CA ASP A 66 -14.78 2.92 -0.52
C ASP A 66 -13.42 2.48 -1.11
N LEU A 67 -12.65 1.71 -0.33
CA LEU A 67 -11.31 1.23 -0.67
C LEU A 67 -11.29 -0.30 -0.75
N GLY A 68 -11.02 -0.82 -1.95
CA GLY A 68 -10.77 -2.23 -2.19
C GLY A 68 -9.33 -2.61 -1.82
N ILE A 69 -9.16 -3.71 -1.10
CA ILE A 69 -7.85 -4.27 -0.74
C ILE A 69 -7.43 -5.27 -1.81
N TYR A 70 -6.27 -5.06 -2.42
CA TYR A 70 -5.74 -5.91 -3.48
C TYR A 70 -4.38 -6.50 -3.10
N CYS A 71 -4.17 -7.73 -3.54
CA CYS A 71 -2.91 -8.44 -3.37
C CYS A 71 -2.51 -9.14 -4.67
N LEU A 72 -1.30 -8.84 -5.12
CA LEU A 72 -0.59 -9.49 -6.22
C LEU A 72 0.43 -10.47 -5.65
N SER A 73 0.53 -11.67 -6.22
CA SER A 73 1.64 -12.58 -6.01
C SER A 73 2.63 -12.44 -7.16
N TRP A 74 3.90 -12.17 -6.89
CA TRP A 74 4.89 -12.03 -7.98
C TRP A 74 5.12 -13.34 -8.73
N ALA A 75 4.90 -14.48 -8.06
CA ALA A 75 4.93 -15.81 -8.68
C ALA A 75 3.84 -16.01 -9.76
N ASP A 76 2.78 -15.20 -9.75
CA ASP A 76 1.72 -15.26 -10.77
C ASP A 76 2.12 -14.49 -12.04
N ILE A 77 3.21 -13.71 -12.00
CA ILE A 77 3.68 -12.83 -13.08
C ILE A 77 5.02 -13.30 -13.66
N TYR A 78 5.96 -13.65 -12.77
CA TYR A 78 7.31 -14.02 -13.15
C TYR A 78 7.68 -15.38 -12.58
N ASP A 79 8.24 -16.24 -13.42
CA ASP A 79 8.76 -17.54 -13.00
C ASP A 79 9.82 -17.34 -11.90
N HIS A 80 9.71 -18.12 -10.82
CA HIS A 80 10.60 -18.10 -9.67
C HIS A 80 10.62 -16.80 -8.84
N ALA A 81 9.71 -15.85 -9.07
CA ALA A 81 9.57 -14.69 -8.20
C ALA A 81 8.82 -15.06 -6.91
N GLY A 82 9.31 -14.56 -5.77
CA GLY A 82 8.68 -14.73 -4.47
C GLY A 82 8.09 -13.43 -3.94
N GLY A 83 7.16 -13.55 -2.98
CA GLY A 83 6.57 -12.41 -2.30
C GLY A 83 5.26 -11.93 -2.90
N THR A 84 4.62 -11.03 -2.15
CA THR A 84 3.33 -10.44 -2.51
C THR A 84 3.40 -8.93 -2.43
N HIS A 85 2.69 -8.24 -3.30
CA HIS A 85 2.51 -6.80 -3.26
C HIS A 85 1.09 -6.45 -2.85
N TRP A 86 0.94 -5.53 -1.89
CA TRP A 86 -0.34 -5.11 -1.35
C TRP A 86 -0.58 -3.64 -1.64
N TYR A 87 -1.77 -3.32 -2.13
CA TYR A 87 -2.17 -1.99 -2.58
C TYR A 87 -3.69 -1.86 -2.51
N LEU A 88 -4.20 -0.67 -2.77
CA LEU A 88 -5.61 -0.36 -2.69
C LEU A 88 -6.16 0.11 -4.03
N ARG A 89 -7.47 0.10 -4.13
CA ARG A 89 -8.21 0.74 -5.22
C ARG A 89 -9.34 1.56 -4.63
N ASP A 90 -9.43 2.82 -5.02
CA ASP A 90 -10.64 3.61 -4.81
C ASP A 90 -11.74 3.01 -5.69
N GLU A 91 -12.79 2.48 -5.07
CA GLU A 91 -13.89 1.82 -5.76
C GLU A 91 -14.88 2.81 -6.38
N THR A 92 -14.82 4.08 -5.97
CA THR A 92 -15.63 5.17 -6.54
C THR A 92 -15.00 5.69 -7.83
N THR A 93 -13.70 5.97 -7.80
CA THR A 93 -12.98 6.55 -8.95
C THR A 93 -12.32 5.50 -9.84
N GLY A 94 -12.12 4.29 -9.34
CA GLY A 94 -11.37 3.23 -10.00
C GLY A 94 -9.84 3.39 -9.92
N GLN A 95 -9.35 4.44 -9.24
CA GLN A 95 -7.93 4.77 -9.13
C GLN A 95 -7.18 3.77 -8.24
N TRP A 96 -5.99 3.35 -8.69
CA TRP A 96 -5.07 2.57 -7.87
C TRP A 96 -4.36 3.47 -6.86
N ILE A 97 -4.20 2.99 -5.64
CA ILE A 97 -3.48 3.67 -4.56
C ILE A 97 -2.40 2.74 -4.05
N ASP A 98 -1.15 3.19 -4.06
CA ASP A 98 -0.01 2.42 -3.57
C ASP A 98 0.98 3.33 -2.83
N LEU A 99 0.94 3.26 -1.51
CA LEU A 99 1.81 4.08 -0.66
C LEU A 99 3.27 3.57 -0.63
N SER A 100 3.59 2.45 -1.26
CA SER A 100 4.87 1.74 -1.10
C SER A 100 5.83 1.78 -2.29
N ILE A 101 5.53 2.64 -3.26
CA ILE A 101 6.44 3.05 -4.33
C ILE A 101 6.85 4.51 -4.14
N GLU A 102 8.05 4.91 -4.54
CA GLU A 102 8.52 6.27 -4.22
C GLU A 102 7.80 7.33 -5.05
N GLN A 103 7.60 7.04 -6.35
CA GLN A 103 7.01 7.97 -7.30
C GLN A 103 5.88 7.31 -8.10
N PRO A 104 4.82 8.06 -8.49
CA PRO A 104 3.74 7.50 -9.31
C PRO A 104 4.20 6.80 -10.58
N SER A 105 5.28 7.27 -11.21
CA SER A 105 5.85 6.66 -12.42
C SER A 105 6.34 5.23 -12.24
N GLU A 106 6.73 4.84 -11.02
CA GLU A 106 7.14 3.47 -10.71
C GLU A 106 5.96 2.49 -10.78
N GLY A 107 4.74 2.99 -10.57
CA GLY A 107 3.51 2.20 -10.71
C GLY A 107 3.31 1.61 -12.09
N ALA A 108 3.90 2.20 -13.13
CA ALA A 108 3.84 1.67 -14.49
C ALA A 108 4.53 0.30 -14.63
N THR A 109 5.34 -0.10 -13.64
CA THR A 109 6.02 -1.41 -13.60
C THR A 109 5.26 -2.47 -12.82
N ILE A 110 4.18 -2.09 -12.12
CA ILE A 110 3.39 -2.99 -11.29
C ILE A 110 2.11 -3.37 -12.05
N PRO A 111 1.85 -4.67 -12.27
CA PRO A 111 0.65 -5.13 -12.97
C PRO A 111 -0.56 -5.15 -12.01
N TYR A 112 -1.05 -3.96 -11.62
CA TYR A 112 -2.10 -3.82 -10.61
C TYR A 112 -3.38 -4.61 -10.94
N GLU A 113 -3.71 -4.71 -12.22
CA GLU A 113 -4.85 -5.45 -12.76
C GLU A 113 -4.76 -6.97 -12.55
N HIS A 114 -3.57 -7.51 -12.29
CA HIS A 114 -3.38 -8.93 -12.01
C HIS A 114 -3.60 -9.28 -10.53
N GLY A 115 -3.60 -8.29 -9.63
CA GLY A 115 -3.91 -8.54 -8.22
C GLY A 115 -5.37 -8.89 -8.03
N ARG A 116 -5.63 -9.65 -6.96
CA ARG A 116 -6.98 -10.08 -6.59
C ARG A 116 -7.45 -9.28 -5.39
N LYS A 117 -8.73 -8.93 -5.39
CA LYS A 117 -9.41 -8.37 -4.22
C LYS A 117 -9.38 -9.39 -3.07
N ARG A 118 -8.96 -8.97 -1.88
CA ARG A 118 -8.80 -9.81 -0.69
C ARG A 118 -9.22 -9.08 0.59
N ALA A 119 -9.19 -9.78 1.72
CA ALA A 119 -9.10 -9.18 3.05
C ALA A 119 -7.63 -9.14 3.49
N TRP A 120 -7.31 -8.32 4.50
CA TRP A 120 -5.98 -8.32 5.10
C TRP A 120 -5.64 -9.66 5.78
N MET A 121 -4.35 -9.93 5.99
CA MET A 121 -3.87 -11.20 6.54
C MET A 121 -4.39 -11.48 7.95
N TYR A 122 -4.62 -10.43 8.73
CA TYR A 122 -5.14 -10.51 10.11
C TYR A 122 -6.61 -10.10 10.22
N GLY A 123 -7.35 -10.11 9.10
CA GLY A 123 -8.76 -9.71 9.07
C GLY A 123 -8.92 -8.20 9.04
N TYR A 124 -9.57 -7.62 10.05
CA TYR A 124 -9.81 -6.17 10.12
C TYR A 124 -9.20 -5.53 11.36
N ASP A 125 -8.51 -6.32 12.19
CA ASP A 125 -7.63 -5.82 13.22
C ASP A 125 -6.28 -5.49 12.58
N PRO A 126 -5.75 -4.28 12.73
CA PRO A 126 -4.48 -3.91 12.12
C PRO A 126 -3.33 -4.79 12.60
N ALA A 127 -2.39 -5.13 11.71
CA ALA A 127 -1.17 -5.83 12.10
C ALA A 127 -0.31 -4.97 13.03
N ASP A 128 0.57 -5.59 13.82
CA ASP A 128 1.35 -4.85 14.83
C ASP A 128 2.18 -3.70 14.26
N ARG A 129 2.76 -3.87 13.05
CA ARG A 129 3.50 -2.79 12.37
C ARG A 129 2.59 -1.66 11.91
N THR A 130 1.36 -1.98 11.53
CA THR A 130 0.32 -1.01 11.16
C THR A 130 -0.17 -0.25 12.38
N LYS A 131 -0.42 -0.93 13.51
CA LYS A 131 -0.78 -0.30 14.79
C LYS A 131 0.24 0.75 15.20
N ARG A 132 1.55 0.43 15.10
CA ARG A 132 2.62 1.40 15.39
C ARG A 132 2.51 2.68 14.56
N ILE A 133 2.21 2.57 13.27
CA ILE A 133 2.03 3.75 12.39
C ILE A 133 0.81 4.56 12.87
N LEU A 134 -0.33 3.89 13.06
CA LEU A 134 -1.58 4.54 13.46
C LEU A 134 -1.45 5.25 14.80
N GLU A 135 -0.86 4.59 15.80
CA GLU A 135 -0.61 5.13 17.14
C GLU A 135 0.38 6.30 17.10
N ALA A 136 1.51 6.16 16.40
CA ALA A 136 2.53 7.21 16.35
C ALA A 136 2.05 8.47 15.62
N LEU A 137 1.12 8.33 14.68
CA LEU A 137 0.54 9.44 13.94
C LEU A 137 -0.80 9.94 14.51
N GLU A 138 -1.27 9.34 15.62
CA GLU A 138 -2.55 9.65 16.26
C GLU A 138 -3.72 9.59 15.25
N LEU A 139 -3.70 8.59 14.36
CA LEU A 139 -4.72 8.39 13.35
C LEU A 139 -5.89 7.58 13.94
N GLU A 140 -7.09 8.12 13.81
CA GLU A 140 -8.30 7.42 14.23
C GLU A 140 -8.50 6.14 13.40
N VAL A 141 -8.84 5.06 14.09
CA VAL A 141 -9.25 3.81 13.46
C VAL A 141 -10.76 3.73 13.55
N SER A 142 -11.45 3.53 12.44
CA SER A 142 -12.88 3.28 12.48
C SER A 142 -13.12 1.98 13.25
N GLU A 143 -13.92 2.04 14.31
CA GLU A 143 -14.47 0.82 14.91
C GLU A 143 -15.31 0.10 13.84
N SER A 144 -15.08 -1.22 13.75
CA SER A 144 -15.75 -2.12 12.81
C SER A 144 -17.22 -2.34 13.14
#